data_AF-A0A496DGT5-F1
#
_entry.id   AF-A0A496DGT5-F1
#
_cell.length_a   1.000
_cell.length_b   1.000
_cell.length_c   1.000
_cell.angle_alpha   90.00
_cell.angle_beta   90.00
_cell.angle_gamma   90.00
#
_symmetry.space_group_name_H-M   'P 1'
#
loop_
_entity.id
_entity.type
_entity.pdbx_description
1 polymer ?
#
loop_
_entity_poly.entity_id
_entity_poly.type
_entity_poly.pdbx_seq_one_letter_code
_entity_poly.pdbx_strand_id
1 'polypeptide(L)'
;MIYLNRSVEYFKKREVFNKSEFEEEVFKNDDLRSSFKIFDKAYREENKVDISDSFNISSQAVKKQARAFKNVLKLDKNFDIYIHGSRDLMEQGVDENGRKYYKIYYQEES
;
A
#
# COMPACT_ATOMS: atom_id res chain seq x y z
N MET A 1 -0.11 4.83 -5.34
CA MET A 1 -1.08 3.88 -4.75
C MET A 1 -1.48 2.72 -5.68
N ILE A 2 -1.40 2.85 -7.01
CA ILE A 2 -1.94 1.84 -7.94
C ILE A 2 -1.27 0.45 -7.81
N TYR A 3 0.05 0.40 -7.65
CA TYR A 3 0.79 -0.87 -7.50
C TYR A 3 0.53 -1.54 -6.16
N LEU A 4 0.41 -0.75 -5.08
CA LEU A 4 0.11 -1.27 -3.75
C LEU A 4 -1.25 -1.96 -3.70
N ASN A 5 -2.28 -1.33 -4.29
CA ASN A 5 -3.61 -1.92 -4.37
C ASN A 5 -3.59 -3.22 -5.19
N ARG A 6 -2.88 -3.25 -6.32
CA ARG A 6 -2.71 -4.46 -7.14
C ARG A 6 -1.99 -5.57 -6.37
N SER A 7 -0.92 -5.25 -5.65
CA SER A 7 -0.23 -6.24 -4.81
C SER A 7 -1.16 -6.79 -3.72
N VAL A 8 -1.91 -5.94 -3.04
CA VAL A 8 -2.89 -6.40 -2.03
C VAL A 8 -3.99 -7.26 -2.64
N GLU A 9 -4.44 -6.96 -3.87
CA GLU A 9 -5.40 -7.81 -4.58
C GLU A 9 -4.81 -9.16 -4.98
N TYR A 10 -3.60 -9.18 -5.52
CA TYR A 10 -2.86 -10.41 -5.84
C TYR A 10 -2.81 -11.34 -4.62
N PHE A 11 -2.36 -10.80 -3.48
CA PHE A 11 -2.22 -11.58 -2.25
C PHE A 11 -3.56 -12.02 -1.64
N LYS A 12 -4.68 -11.42 -2.05
CA LYS A 12 -6.03 -11.86 -1.61
C LYS A 12 -6.61 -12.94 -2.51
N LYS A 13 -6.21 -12.98 -3.79
CA LYS A 13 -6.77 -13.90 -4.79
C LYS A 13 -5.99 -15.21 -4.89
N ARG A 14 -4.78 -15.27 -4.32
CA ARG A 14 -3.88 -16.42 -4.43
C ARG A 14 -3.50 -16.97 -3.07
N GLU A 15 -3.37 -18.29 -3.00
CA GLU A 15 -2.92 -19.01 -1.81
C GLU A 15 -1.40 -19.22 -1.81
N VAL A 16 -0.79 -19.20 -3.00
CA VAL A 16 0.66 -19.33 -3.19
C VAL A 16 1.15 -18.08 -3.91
N PHE A 17 2.19 -17.48 -3.36
CA PHE A 17 2.95 -16.44 -4.03
C PHE A 17 3.90 -17.09 -5.02
N ASN A 18 3.93 -16.56 -6.24
CA ASN A 18 4.95 -16.85 -7.22
C ASN A 18 5.49 -15.52 -7.76
N LYS A 19 6.81 -15.33 -7.68
CA LYS A 19 7.44 -14.07 -8.04
C LYS A 19 7.19 -13.67 -9.49
N SER A 20 7.43 -14.56 -10.46
CA SER A 20 7.21 -14.27 -11.87
C SER A 20 5.76 -13.87 -12.15
N GLU A 21 4.82 -14.62 -11.58
CA GLU A 21 3.38 -14.38 -11.75
C GLU A 21 2.94 -13.05 -11.09
N PHE A 22 3.55 -12.69 -9.96
CA PHE A 22 3.35 -11.40 -9.29
C PHE A 22 3.88 -10.24 -10.12
N GLU A 23 5.07 -10.41 -10.67
CA GLU A 23 5.69 -9.41 -11.53
C GLU A 23 4.83 -9.13 -12.77
N GLU A 24 4.23 -10.16 -13.34
CA GLU A 24 3.33 -10.02 -14.50
C GLU A 24 2.01 -9.34 -14.16
N GLU A 25 1.37 -9.73 -13.06
CA GLU A 25 0.03 -9.22 -12.70
C GLU A 25 0.08 -7.79 -12.13
N VAL A 26 1.12 -7.47 -11.35
CA VAL A 26 1.26 -6.16 -10.70
C VAL A 26 1.88 -5.13 -11.65
N PHE A 27 2.94 -5.51 -12.37
CA PHE A 27 3.68 -4.64 -13.29
C PHE A 27 3.34 -4.99 -14.76
N LYS A 28 2.38 -4.24 -15.30
CA LYS A 28 1.89 -4.40 -16.68
C LYS A 28 2.85 -3.89 -17.76
N ASN A 29 3.88 -3.13 -17.40
CA ASN A 29 4.87 -2.59 -18.33
C ASN A 29 6.18 -3.38 -18.18
N ASP A 30 6.72 -3.85 -19.31
CA ASP A 30 7.92 -4.68 -19.36
C ASP A 30 9.18 -3.95 -18.85
N ASP A 31 9.31 -2.66 -19.15
CA ASP A 31 10.41 -1.81 -18.63
C ASP A 31 10.40 -1.72 -17.10
N LEU A 32 9.21 -1.59 -16.51
CA LEU A 32 9.06 -1.54 -15.05
C LEU A 32 9.36 -2.89 -14.41
N ARG A 33 9.02 -3.99 -15.08
CA ARG A 33 9.31 -5.35 -14.63
C ARG A 33 10.82 -5.60 -14.62
N SER A 34 11.50 -5.23 -15.70
CA SER A 34 12.96 -5.33 -15.80
C SER A 34 13.65 -4.50 -14.71
N SER A 35 13.20 -3.27 -14.50
CA SER A 35 13.71 -2.39 -13.44
C SER A 35 13.47 -2.97 -12.03
N PHE A 36 12.31 -3.57 -11.79
CA PHE A 36 12.00 -4.23 -10.52
C PHE A 36 12.90 -5.46 -10.28
N LYS A 37 13.16 -6.28 -11.31
CA LYS A 37 14.07 -7.43 -11.20
C LYS A 37 15.49 -7.01 -10.82
N ILE A 38 16.00 -5.93 -11.42
CA ILE A 38 17.31 -5.39 -11.13
C ILE A 38 17.36 -4.90 -9.68
N PHE A 39 16.34 -4.15 -9.24
CA PHE A 39 16.24 -3.68 -7.86
C PHE A 39 16.15 -4.83 -6.85
N ASP A 40 15.28 -5.81 -7.09
CA ASP A 40 15.10 -6.97 -6.20
C ASP A 40 16.40 -7.77 -6.07
N LYS A 41 17.11 -8.01 -7.17
CA LYS A 41 18.41 -8.69 -7.16
C LYS A 41 19.44 -7.92 -6.34
N ALA A 42 19.61 -6.62 -6.61
CA ALA A 42 20.55 -5.76 -5.88
C ALA A 42 20.23 -5.72 -4.38
N TYR A 43 18.96 -5.59 -4.02
CA TYR A 43 18.50 -5.56 -2.63
C TYR A 43 18.81 -6.88 -1.90
N ARG A 44 18.59 -8.03 -2.55
CA ARG A 44 18.89 -9.35 -1.98
C ARG A 44 20.38 -9.57 -1.77
N GLU A 45 21.20 -9.18 -2.74
CA GLU A 45 22.66 -9.27 -2.64
C GLU A 45 23.19 -8.38 -1.51
N GLU A 46 22.73 -7.13 -1.44
CA GLU A 46 23.16 -6.16 -0.42
C GLU A 46 22.72 -6.55 0.99
N ASN A 47 21.48 -7.01 1.14
CA ASN A 47 20.90 -7.34 2.45
C ASN A 47 21.11 -8.81 2.83
N LYS A 48 21.76 -9.62 1.98
CA LYS A 48 21.93 -11.09 2.14
C LYS A 48 20.60 -11.79 2.43
N VAL A 49 19.55 -11.34 1.75
CA VAL A 49 18.18 -11.84 1.96
C VAL A 49 17.88 -12.93 0.94
N ASP A 50 17.72 -14.15 1.44
CA ASP A 50 17.26 -15.29 0.64
C ASP A 50 15.74 -15.42 0.77
N ILE A 51 15.00 -14.73 -0.10
CA ILE A 51 13.53 -14.90 -0.20
C ILE A 51 13.25 -15.95 -1.27
N SER A 52 12.55 -17.02 -0.93
CA SER A 52 12.11 -18.00 -1.92
C SER A 52 11.23 -17.34 -3.00
N ASP A 53 11.43 -17.71 -4.26
CA ASP A 53 10.62 -17.22 -5.39
C ASP A 53 9.17 -17.73 -5.32
N SER A 54 8.86 -18.65 -4.40
CA SER A 54 7.49 -19.06 -4.12
C SER A 54 7.27 -19.42 -2.65
N PHE A 55 6.14 -19.01 -2.08
CA PHE A 55 5.76 -19.33 -0.69
C PHE A 55 4.26 -19.28 -0.49
N ASN A 56 3.75 -19.94 0.56
CA ASN A 56 2.33 -19.90 0.90
C ASN A 56 1.94 -18.54 1.49
N ILE A 57 0.85 -17.96 0.99
CA ILE A 57 0.33 -16.68 1.41
C ILE A 57 -0.56 -16.88 2.64
N SER A 58 -0.18 -16.26 3.76
CA SER A 58 -1.05 -16.21 4.93
C SER A 58 -2.15 -15.15 4.76
N SER A 59 -3.38 -15.61 4.56
CA SER A 59 -4.58 -14.75 4.50
C SER A 59 -4.71 -13.81 5.70
N GLN A 60 -4.28 -14.25 6.89
CA GLN A 60 -4.31 -13.44 8.11
C GLN A 60 -3.28 -12.30 8.05
N ALA A 61 -2.06 -12.59 7.59
CA ALA A 61 -1.01 -11.59 7.40
C ALA A 61 -1.40 -10.55 6.34
N VAL A 62 -1.98 -10.99 5.21
CA VAL A 62 -2.47 -10.10 4.15
C VAL A 62 -3.58 -9.18 4.68
N LYS A 63 -4.54 -9.70 5.45
CA LYS A 63 -5.59 -8.87 6.07
C LYS A 63 -5.02 -7.85 7.04
N LYS A 64 -4.04 -8.24 7.87
CA LYS A 64 -3.38 -7.33 8.83
C LYS A 64 -2.64 -6.21 8.09
N GLN A 65 -1.83 -6.55 7.10
CA GLN A 65 -1.04 -5.57 6.35
C GLN A 65 -1.91 -4.67 5.47
N ALA A 66 -2.96 -5.20 4.85
CA ALA A 66 -3.92 -4.42 4.09
C ALA A 66 -4.67 -3.37 4.94
N ARG A 67 -4.93 -3.66 6.24
CA ARG A 67 -5.52 -2.70 7.17
C ARG A 67 -4.55 -1.55 7.48
N ALA A 68 -3.26 -1.86 7.66
CA ALA A 68 -2.23 -0.83 7.86
C ALA A 68 -2.16 0.14 6.67
N PHE A 69 -2.24 -0.37 5.44
CA PHE A 69 -2.24 0.48 4.24
C PHE A 69 -3.51 1.30 4.06
N LYS A 70 -4.67 0.83 4.52
CA LYS A 70 -5.92 1.60 4.51
C LYS A 70 -5.89 2.81 5.44
N ASN A 71 -5.04 2.79 6.47
CA ASN A 71 -4.89 3.87 7.43
C ASN A 71 -3.87 4.94 6.98
N VAL A 72 -3.10 4.68 5.92
CA VAL A 72 -2.15 5.63 5.36
C VAL A 72 -2.81 6.35 4.19
N LEU A 73 -3.52 7.43 4.49
CA LEU A 73 -4.04 8.35 3.48
C LEU A 73 -2.90 9.30 3.07
N LYS A 74 -2.31 9.09 1.89
CA LYS A 74 -1.31 10.02 1.34
C LYS A 74 -2.02 11.17 0.63
N LEU A 75 -2.25 12.27 1.35
CA LEU A 75 -2.52 13.59 0.75
C LEU A 75 -1.17 14.27 0.50
N ASP A 76 -0.95 14.67 -0.75
CA ASP A 76 0.26 15.27 -1.32
C ASP A 76 1.40 15.66 -0.35
N LYS A 77 2.43 14.81 -0.34
CA LYS A 77 3.86 15.05 -0.05
C LYS A 77 4.31 15.88 1.17
N ASN A 78 3.45 16.49 2.00
CA ASN A 78 3.93 17.42 3.03
C ASN A 78 3.54 17.13 4.48
N PHE A 79 2.51 16.33 4.83
CA PHE A 79 2.23 16.01 6.24
C PHE A 79 1.52 14.65 6.43
N ASP A 80 1.93 13.90 7.45
CA ASP A 80 1.29 12.65 7.89
C ASP A 80 0.34 12.95 9.06
N ILE A 81 -0.97 12.73 8.90
CA ILE A 81 -1.97 12.86 9.98
C ILE A 81 -2.35 11.44 10.46
N TYR A 82 -1.96 11.10 11.69
CA TYR A 82 -2.36 9.84 12.35
C TYR A 82 -3.69 10.04 13.09
N ILE A 83 -4.77 9.45 12.56
CA ILE A 83 -6.09 9.51 13.20
C ILE A 83 -6.38 8.18 13.90
N HIS A 84 -6.38 8.21 15.23
CA HIS A 84 -6.84 7.12 16.08
C HIS A 84 -8.29 7.37 16.50
N GLY A 85 -9.29 6.95 15.71
CA GLY A 85 -10.70 7.08 16.14
C GLY A 85 -11.75 7.03 15.04
N SER A 86 -13.02 6.93 15.46
CA SER A 86 -14.21 6.84 14.61
C SER A 86 -14.38 8.05 13.69
N ARG A 87 -14.85 7.81 12.46
CA ARG A 87 -15.01 8.79 11.37
C ARG A 87 -16.15 9.81 11.58
N ASP A 88 -16.77 9.82 12.75
CA ASP A 88 -17.98 10.61 13.05
C ASP A 88 -17.71 12.11 13.14
N LEU A 89 -16.46 12.51 13.41
CA LEU A 89 -16.04 13.91 13.61
C LEU A 89 -15.34 14.53 12.39
N MET A 90 -15.49 13.90 11.21
CA MET A 90 -14.85 14.38 9.99
C MET A 90 -15.86 14.77 8.91
N GLU A 91 -15.78 16.01 8.44
CA GLU A 91 -16.53 16.50 7.30
C GLU A 91 -15.60 16.72 6.11
N GLN A 92 -15.95 16.15 4.96
CA GLN A 92 -15.27 16.41 3.68
C GLN A 92 -16.05 17.45 2.88
N GLY A 93 -15.35 18.41 2.30
CA GLY A 93 -15.96 19.45 1.47
C GLY A 93 -15.07 19.85 0.31
N VAL A 94 -15.63 20.69 -0.57
CA VAL A 94 -14.93 21.26 -1.71
C VAL A 94 -15.10 22.77 -1.62
N ASP A 95 -13.99 23.48 -1.57
CA ASP A 95 -13.94 24.95 -1.55
C ASP A 95 -14.39 25.53 -2.89
N GLU A 96 -14.72 26.83 -2.93
CA GLU A 96 -15.16 27.53 -4.15
C GLU A 96 -14.12 27.47 -5.28
N ASN A 97 -12.85 27.24 -4.94
CA ASN A 97 -11.75 27.01 -5.88
C ASN A 97 -11.61 25.56 -6.36
N GLY A 98 -12.56 24.67 -6.05
CA GLY A 98 -12.52 23.25 -6.41
C GLY A 98 -11.54 22.42 -5.57
N ARG A 99 -10.97 22.98 -4.51
CA ARG A 99 -10.01 22.29 -3.63
C ARG A 99 -10.75 21.47 -2.59
N LYS A 100 -10.41 20.19 -2.47
CA LYS A 100 -10.98 19.31 -1.46
C LYS A 100 -10.36 19.61 -0.09
N TYR A 101 -11.17 19.75 0.94
CA TYR A 101 -10.74 19.94 2.32
C TYR A 101 -11.38 18.91 3.24
N TYR A 102 -10.74 18.68 4.39
CA TYR A 102 -11.31 17.96 5.52
C TYR A 102 -11.39 18.91 6.71
N LYS A 103 -12.56 18.99 7.36
CA LYS A 103 -12.73 19.64 8.66
C LYS A 103 -12.75 18.57 9.72
N ILE A 104 -11.87 18.70 10.72
CA ILE A 104 -11.78 17.80 11.86
C ILE A 104 -12.29 18.58 13.07
N TYR A 105 -13.31 18.05 13.72
CA TYR A 105 -13.82 18.59 14.97
C TYR A 105 -13.20 17.80 16.14
N TYR A 106 -12.69 18.51 17.15
CA TYR A 106 -12.23 17.91 18.41
C TYR A 106 -13.05 18.49 19.57
N GLN A 107 -13.24 17.71 20.62
CA GLN A 107 -14.03 18.11 21.79
C GLN A 107 -13.16 18.25 23.05
N GLU A 108 -12.16 17.39 23.24
CA GLU A 108 -11.15 17.51 24.29
C GLU A 108 -9.77 17.19 23.72
N GLU A 109 -8.76 17.95 24.16
CA GLU A 109 -7.34 17.76 23.85
C GLU A 109 -6.66 17.18 25.10
N SER A 110 -5.80 16.17 24.94
CA SER A 110 -4.96 15.60 26.00
C SER A 110 -3.54 15.39 25.52
#